data_AF-A0A939ULR2-F1
#
_entry.id   AF-A0A939ULR2-F1
#
_cell.length_a   1.000
_cell.length_b   1.000
_cell.length_c   1.000
_cell.angle_alpha   90.00
_cell.angle_beta   90.00
_cell.angle_gamma   90.00
#
_symmetry.space_group_name_H-M   'P 1'
#
loop_
_entity.id
_entity.type
_entity.pdbx_description
1 polymer ?
#
loop_
_entity_poly.entity_id
_entity_poly.type
_entity_poly.pdbx_seq_one_letter_code
_entity_poly.pdbx_strand_id
1 'polypeptide(L)'
;MNLLDYVEWRGDLTFKKSAFCDVDALVLCQLSYLNFDGLLSSDFARKTSLSDLWTLFKTSDDFEKRSDLGALISKQTVGLLEACAKSARFGKVCVSGYISKIDLQNEEQFSAMTFFDGSFSSNPFVAFRGTDDTIVGWKEDFNLAIEETVPAQRDALEYLESVAKKTRKKIWVGGHSKGGNLAVYASAFVQPK
;
A
#
# COMPACT_ATOMS: atom_id res chain seq x y z
N MET A 1 8.52 7.30 -19.68
CA MET A 1 7.28 7.48 -18.92
C MET A 1 7.36 6.61 -17.67
N ASN A 2 7.59 7.22 -16.52
CA ASN A 2 7.57 6.60 -15.20
C ASN A 2 6.18 6.82 -14.52
N LEU A 3 6.02 6.39 -13.26
CA LEU A 3 4.76 6.54 -12.53
C LEU A 3 4.38 8.01 -12.27
N LEU A 4 5.37 8.89 -12.05
CA LEU A 4 5.13 10.31 -11.86
C LEU A 4 4.61 10.95 -13.16
N ASP A 5 5.27 10.66 -14.29
CA ASP A 5 4.83 11.09 -15.62
C ASP A 5 3.39 10.63 -15.92
N TYR A 6 3.02 9.41 -15.49
CA TYR A 6 1.66 8.89 -15.63
C TYR A 6 0.64 9.69 -14.81
N VAL A 7 0.94 9.99 -13.54
CA VAL A 7 0.04 10.77 -12.68
C VAL A 7 -0.08 12.22 -13.18
N GLU A 8 1.00 12.82 -13.68
CA GLU A 8 0.96 14.14 -14.29
C GLU A 8 0.11 14.17 -15.56
N TRP A 9 0.18 13.10 -16.38
CA TRP A 9 -0.59 13.02 -17.61
C TRP A 9 -2.07 12.64 -17.41
N ARG A 10 -2.36 11.61 -16.60
CA ARG A 10 -3.70 11.01 -16.44
C ARG A 10 -4.39 11.37 -15.13
N GLY A 11 -3.70 12.08 -14.25
CA GLY A 11 -4.25 12.55 -12.97
C GLY A 11 -5.41 13.54 -13.13
N ASP A 12 -5.62 14.09 -14.32
CA ASP A 12 -6.75 14.96 -14.69
C ASP A 12 -8.09 14.20 -14.76
N LEU A 13 -8.07 12.87 -14.97
CA LEU A 13 -9.27 12.04 -15.14
C LEU A 13 -9.69 11.31 -13.86
N THR A 14 -10.95 11.48 -13.45
CA THR A 14 -11.55 10.67 -12.38
C THR A 14 -11.77 9.22 -12.81
N PHE A 15 -11.90 8.31 -11.83
CA PHE A 15 -12.24 6.90 -12.11
C PHE A 15 -13.58 6.68 -12.82
N LYS A 16 -14.48 7.68 -12.78
CA LYS A 16 -15.74 7.66 -13.55
C LYS A 16 -15.52 7.91 -15.05
N LYS A 17 -14.54 8.76 -15.40
CA LYS A 17 -14.19 9.07 -16.80
C LYS A 17 -13.30 7.99 -17.41
N SER A 18 -12.39 7.43 -16.62
CA SER A 18 -11.49 6.35 -17.02
C SER A 18 -11.36 5.39 -15.85
N ALA A 19 -11.87 4.17 -16.02
CA ALA A 19 -11.87 3.14 -14.98
C ALA A 19 -10.47 2.88 -14.41
N PHE A 20 -10.44 2.34 -13.18
CA PHE A 20 -9.21 1.91 -12.53
C PHE A 20 -8.52 0.82 -13.36
N CYS A 21 -7.19 0.90 -13.49
CA CYS A 21 -6.38 -0.05 -14.25
C CYS A 21 -5.10 -0.45 -13.50
N ASP A 22 -4.32 -1.34 -14.11
CA ASP A 22 -3.10 -1.90 -13.52
C ASP A 22 -2.04 -0.84 -13.19
N VAL A 23 -1.98 0.26 -13.96
CA VAL A 23 -1.05 1.35 -13.68
C VAL A 23 -1.47 2.12 -12.42
N ASP A 24 -2.77 2.28 -12.18
CA ASP A 24 -3.26 2.87 -10.93
C ASP A 24 -2.97 1.97 -9.74
N ALA A 25 -3.14 0.65 -9.89
CA ALA A 25 -2.76 -0.33 -8.87
C ALA A 25 -1.26 -0.24 -8.55
N LEU A 26 -0.41 -0.11 -9.56
CA LEU A 26 1.03 0.04 -9.38
C LEU A 26 1.40 1.35 -8.66
N VAL A 27 0.71 2.46 -8.95
CA VAL A 27 0.86 3.71 -8.19
C VAL A 27 0.54 3.49 -6.71
N LEU A 28 -0.59 2.85 -6.39
CA LEU A 28 -0.98 2.58 -5.01
C LEU A 28 -0.03 1.60 -4.30
N CYS A 29 0.48 0.59 -5.00
CA CYS A 29 1.54 -0.28 -4.50
C CYS A 29 2.83 0.50 -4.21
N GLN A 30 3.24 1.42 -5.09
CA GLN A 30 4.42 2.25 -4.86
C GLN A 30 4.24 3.15 -3.63
N LEU A 31 3.06 3.73 -3.43
CA LEU A 31 2.76 4.52 -2.22
C LEU A 31 2.83 3.70 -0.93
N SER A 32 2.56 2.39 -1.00
CA SER A 32 2.64 1.51 0.19
C SER A 32 4.05 1.39 0.77
N TYR A 33 5.09 1.81 0.03
CA TYR A 33 6.47 1.84 0.52
C TYR A 33 6.77 3.00 1.47
N LEU A 34 5.94 4.04 1.52
CA LEU A 34 6.16 5.17 2.41
C LEU A 34 5.81 4.82 3.86
N ASN A 35 6.56 5.38 4.80
CA ASN A 35 6.27 5.24 6.21
C ASN A 35 5.17 6.23 6.64
N PHE A 36 4.02 5.70 7.06
CA PHE A 36 2.88 6.46 7.56
C PHE A 36 2.63 6.26 9.07
N ASP A 37 3.61 5.75 9.81
CA ASP A 37 3.53 5.57 11.26
C ASP A 37 3.26 6.91 11.93
N GLY A 38 2.27 6.91 12.82
CA GLY A 38 1.75 8.12 13.48
C GLY A 38 0.79 8.97 12.63
N LEU A 39 0.72 8.74 11.31
CA LEU A 39 -0.15 9.50 10.39
C LEU A 39 -1.43 8.74 10.03
N LEU A 40 -1.35 7.41 9.93
CA LEU A 40 -2.47 6.53 9.63
C LEU A 40 -2.72 5.53 10.78
N SER A 41 -3.91 4.93 10.77
CA SER A 41 -4.35 3.96 11.77
C SER A 41 -4.62 2.60 11.15
N SER A 42 -4.39 1.55 11.92
CA SER A 42 -4.79 0.17 11.61
C SER A 42 -6.30 -0.06 11.72
N ASP A 43 -7.06 0.89 12.27
CA ASP A 43 -8.51 0.83 12.27
C ASP A 43 -9.09 1.16 10.89
N PHE A 44 -9.65 0.14 10.23
CA PHE A 44 -10.34 0.27 8.94
C PHE A 44 -11.55 1.23 8.94
N ALA A 45 -12.10 1.59 10.11
CA ALA A 45 -13.17 2.58 10.20
C ALA A 45 -12.64 3.98 9.89
N ARG A 46 -11.39 4.29 10.28
CA ARG A 46 -10.71 5.56 10.01
C ARG A 46 -10.23 5.60 8.58
N LYS A 47 -10.51 6.70 7.88
CA LYS A 47 -10.20 6.87 6.45
C LYS A 47 -9.59 8.24 6.24
N THR A 48 -8.49 8.27 5.50
CA THR A 48 -7.76 9.51 5.20
C THR A 48 -7.63 9.61 3.68
N SER A 49 -8.05 10.72 3.07
CA SER A 49 -7.84 10.93 1.64
C SER A 49 -6.35 11.09 1.31
N LEU A 50 -5.91 10.81 0.09
CA LEU A 50 -4.51 11.04 -0.30
C LEU A 50 -4.16 12.54 -0.25
N SER A 51 -5.12 13.43 -0.52
CA SER A 51 -4.93 14.88 -0.33
C SER A 51 -4.65 15.24 1.13
N ASP A 52 -5.42 14.69 2.08
CA ASP A 52 -5.23 14.93 3.51
C ASP A 52 -3.95 14.24 4.02
N LEU A 53 -3.69 13.02 3.55
CA LEU A 53 -2.49 12.26 3.91
C LEU A 53 -1.23 12.99 3.49
N TRP A 54 -1.18 13.55 2.28
CA TRP A 54 -0.06 14.39 1.86
C TRP A 54 0.11 15.61 2.77
N THR A 55 -0.99 16.24 3.19
CA THR A 55 -0.93 17.36 4.13
C THR A 55 -0.34 16.93 5.46
N LEU A 56 -0.79 15.82 6.03
CA LEU A 56 -0.23 15.27 7.28
C LEU A 56 1.25 14.89 7.12
N PHE A 57 1.60 14.27 5.99
CA PHE A 57 2.96 13.82 5.69
C PHE A 57 3.93 14.99 5.57
N LYS A 58 3.61 16.02 4.78
CA LYS A 58 4.52 17.15 4.56
C LYS A 58 4.68 18.06 5.78
N THR A 59 3.73 18.05 6.71
CA THR A 59 3.76 18.86 7.94
C THR A 59 4.22 18.08 9.16
N SER A 60 4.58 16.80 9.02
CA SER A 60 5.08 16.01 10.15
C SER A 60 6.48 16.49 10.57
N ASP A 61 6.74 16.54 11.87
CA ASP A 61 8.03 16.99 12.42
C ASP A 61 9.24 16.17 11.91
N ASP A 62 9.00 14.92 11.50
CA ASP A 62 10.00 14.00 10.97
C ASP A 62 9.94 13.82 9.44
N PHE A 63 9.34 14.77 8.71
CA PHE A 63 9.18 14.73 7.24
C PHE A 63 10.47 14.36 6.51
N GLU A 64 11.59 14.99 6.86
CA GLU A 64 12.90 14.72 6.24
C GLU A 64 13.33 13.27 6.46
N LYS A 65 13.17 12.75 7.68
CA LYS A 65 13.55 11.39 8.04
C LYS A 65 12.67 10.36 7.33
N ARG A 66 11.35 10.56 7.27
CA ARG A 66 10.44 9.64 6.57
C ARG A 66 10.49 9.77 5.04
N SER A 67 11.09 10.85 4.54
CA SER A 67 11.36 11.06 3.10
C SER A 67 12.70 10.47 2.66
N ASP A 68 13.55 10.06 3.60
CA ASP A 68 14.74 9.26 3.31
C ASP A 68 14.33 7.80 3.12
N LEU A 69 14.12 7.42 1.86
CA LEU A 69 13.62 6.10 1.47
C LEU A 69 14.75 5.08 1.23
N GLY A 70 15.99 5.44 1.57
CA GLY A 70 17.14 4.57 1.33
C GLY A 70 17.50 4.40 -0.15
N ALA A 71 18.07 3.26 -0.48
CA ALA A 71 18.64 2.96 -1.79
C ALA A 71 17.69 2.19 -2.72
N LEU A 72 16.81 1.34 -2.17
CA LEU A 72 15.97 0.45 -2.99
C LEU A 72 14.66 1.07 -3.43
N ILE A 73 14.16 2.05 -2.69
CA ILE A 73 12.89 2.72 -3.00
C ILE A 73 13.18 3.98 -3.82
N SER A 74 12.41 4.19 -4.89
CA SER A 74 12.58 5.38 -5.74
C SER A 74 12.41 6.66 -4.93
N LYS A 75 13.40 7.55 -5.00
CA LYS A 75 13.36 8.90 -4.40
C LYS A 75 12.18 9.74 -4.88
N GLN A 76 11.60 9.39 -6.03
CA GLN A 76 10.41 10.06 -6.56
C GLN A 76 9.11 9.64 -5.84
N THR A 77 9.12 8.65 -4.94
CA THR A 77 7.90 8.14 -4.30
C THR A 77 7.20 9.20 -3.45
N VAL A 78 7.95 10.08 -2.77
CA VAL A 78 7.37 11.22 -2.05
C VAL A 78 6.71 12.20 -3.02
N GLY A 79 7.38 12.51 -4.13
CA GLY A 79 6.81 13.33 -5.22
C GLY A 79 5.58 12.69 -5.87
N LEU A 80 5.54 11.36 -5.95
CA LEU A 80 4.39 10.61 -6.43
C LEU A 80 3.19 10.74 -5.50
N LEU A 81 3.39 10.69 -4.17
CA LEU A 81 2.34 10.96 -3.20
C LEU A 81 1.79 12.39 -3.37
N GLU A 82 2.67 13.37 -3.50
CA GLU A 82 2.28 14.76 -3.74
C GLU A 82 1.48 14.93 -5.04
N ALA A 83 1.95 14.34 -6.14
CA ALA A 83 1.27 14.39 -7.44
C ALA A 83 -0.11 13.71 -7.35
N CYS A 84 -0.20 12.55 -6.70
CA CYS A 84 -1.47 11.87 -6.46
C CYS A 84 -2.44 12.74 -5.66
N ALA A 85 -1.95 13.33 -4.56
CA ALA A 85 -2.72 14.19 -3.67
C ALA A 85 -3.30 15.44 -4.37
N LYS A 86 -2.59 15.98 -5.35
CA LYS A 86 -3.02 17.15 -6.14
C LYS A 86 -3.89 16.77 -7.35
N SER A 87 -3.94 15.50 -7.73
CA SER A 87 -4.66 15.03 -8.91
C SER A 87 -6.16 14.84 -8.67
N ALA A 88 -6.97 15.02 -9.72
CA ALA A 88 -8.40 14.70 -9.69
C ALA A 88 -8.65 13.19 -9.63
N ARG A 89 -7.72 12.38 -10.17
CA ARG A 89 -7.78 10.92 -10.19
C ARG A 89 -7.61 10.32 -8.80
N PHE A 90 -6.56 10.73 -8.09
CA PHE A 90 -6.13 10.07 -6.85
C PHE A 90 -6.39 10.89 -5.59
N GLY A 91 -6.53 12.22 -5.64
CA GLY A 91 -6.58 13.04 -4.42
C GLY A 91 -7.68 12.61 -3.44
N LYS A 92 -8.84 12.19 -3.96
CA LYS A 92 -9.97 11.69 -3.17
C LYS A 92 -9.90 10.20 -2.81
N VAL A 93 -8.90 9.45 -3.27
CA VAL A 93 -8.70 8.07 -2.85
C VAL A 93 -8.44 8.06 -1.36
N CYS A 94 -9.15 7.22 -0.63
CA CYS A 94 -9.00 7.10 0.81
C CYS A 94 -8.19 5.87 1.18
N VAL A 95 -7.32 6.01 2.18
CA VAL A 95 -6.53 4.94 2.78
C VAL A 95 -7.14 4.57 4.13
N SER A 96 -7.20 3.28 4.46
CA SER A 96 -7.53 2.79 5.80
C SER A 96 -6.79 1.49 6.14
N GLY A 97 -6.79 1.16 7.43
CA GLY A 97 -6.18 -0.08 7.92
C GLY A 97 -4.69 -0.15 7.62
N TYR A 98 -3.96 0.94 7.84
CA TYR A 98 -2.52 0.92 7.66
C TYR A 98 -1.84 0.13 8.78
N ILE A 99 -0.97 -0.79 8.40
CA ILE A 99 -0.10 -1.53 9.31
C ILE A 99 1.33 -1.53 8.76
N SER A 100 2.30 -1.37 9.65
CA SER A 100 3.73 -1.52 9.39
C SER A 100 4.34 -2.16 10.62
N LYS A 101 4.97 -3.32 10.44
CA LYS A 101 5.50 -4.17 11.50
C LYS A 101 6.89 -4.63 11.09
N ILE A 102 7.82 -4.55 12.04
CA ILE A 102 9.13 -5.17 11.97
C ILE A 102 9.27 -5.99 13.26
N ASP A 103 9.39 -7.31 13.12
CA ASP A 103 9.59 -8.23 14.23
C ASP A 103 10.97 -8.90 14.09
N LEU A 104 11.89 -8.54 14.98
CA LEU A 104 13.26 -9.06 14.94
C LEU A 104 13.34 -10.53 15.37
N GLN A 105 12.41 -11.00 16.21
CA GLN A 105 12.43 -12.37 16.73
C GLN A 105 11.93 -13.36 15.69
N ASN A 106 10.86 -12.99 14.99
CA ASN A 106 10.27 -13.79 13.91
C ASN A 106 10.89 -13.47 12.55
N GLU A 107 11.88 -12.56 12.50
CA GLU A 107 12.58 -12.15 11.28
C GLU A 107 11.60 -11.64 10.22
N GLU A 108 10.61 -10.88 10.66
CA GLU A 108 9.47 -10.49 9.83
C GLU A 108 9.50 -9.00 9.50
N GLN A 109 9.19 -8.72 8.24
CA GLN A 109 8.75 -7.41 7.79
C GLN A 109 7.41 -7.51 7.06
N PHE A 110 6.42 -6.82 7.60
CA PHE A 110 5.07 -6.77 7.03
C PHE A 110 4.52 -5.34 7.00
N SER A 111 3.91 -4.95 5.88
CA SER A 111 3.12 -3.72 5.81
C SER A 111 2.01 -3.84 4.77
N ALA A 112 0.84 -3.31 5.10
CA ALA A 112 -0.34 -3.33 4.26
C ALA A 112 -1.20 -2.07 4.47
N MET A 113 -1.95 -1.71 3.44
CA MET A 113 -2.97 -0.66 3.51
C MET A 113 -4.07 -0.91 2.48
N THR A 114 -5.28 -0.44 2.77
CA THR A 114 -6.44 -0.59 1.87
C THR A 114 -6.86 0.76 1.32
N PHE A 115 -7.02 0.82 0.00
CA PHE A 115 -7.45 1.99 -0.75
C PHE A 115 -8.90 1.86 -1.21
N PHE A 116 -9.60 2.97 -1.21
CA PHE A 116 -10.98 3.10 -1.67
C PHE A 116 -11.08 4.30 -2.60
N ASP A 117 -11.92 4.22 -3.62
CA ASP A 117 -12.29 5.42 -4.35
C ASP A 117 -13.02 6.40 -3.41
N GLY A 118 -12.94 7.70 -3.68
CA GLY A 118 -13.53 8.71 -2.79
C GLY A 118 -15.05 8.65 -2.66
N SER A 119 -15.74 7.86 -3.49
CA SER A 119 -17.19 7.60 -3.36
C SER A 119 -17.51 6.30 -2.61
N PHE A 120 -16.49 5.52 -2.25
CA PHE A 120 -16.61 4.19 -1.65
C PHE A 120 -17.56 3.25 -2.42
N SER A 121 -17.71 3.48 -3.72
CA SER A 121 -18.60 2.72 -4.59
C SER A 121 -17.85 1.65 -5.37
N SER A 122 -16.53 1.80 -5.57
CA SER A 122 -15.70 0.80 -6.22
C SER A 122 -15.33 -0.37 -5.30
N ASN A 123 -14.69 -1.38 -5.90
CA ASN A 123 -13.97 -2.42 -5.17
C ASN A 123 -12.79 -1.77 -4.40
N PRO A 124 -12.55 -2.13 -3.13
CA PRO A 124 -11.33 -1.75 -2.44
C PRO A 124 -10.11 -2.41 -3.07
N PHE A 125 -8.97 -1.74 -2.97
CA PHE A 125 -7.66 -2.25 -3.38
C PHE A 125 -6.76 -2.40 -2.16
N VAL A 126 -6.32 -3.62 -1.86
CA VAL A 126 -5.35 -3.93 -0.81
C VAL A 126 -3.96 -3.92 -1.43
N ALA A 127 -3.07 -3.09 -0.90
CA ALA A 127 -1.67 -3.07 -1.27
C ALA A 127 -0.82 -3.67 -0.14
N PHE A 128 0.02 -4.64 -0.50
CA PHE A 128 1.09 -5.14 0.36
C PHE A 128 2.42 -4.52 -0.04
N ARG A 129 3.15 -3.99 0.94
CA ARG A 129 4.51 -3.46 0.73
C ARG A 129 5.46 -4.62 0.45
N GLY A 130 6.40 -4.40 -0.46
CA GLY A 130 7.55 -5.29 -0.59
C GLY A 130 8.66 -4.96 0.41
N THR A 131 9.85 -5.42 0.09
CA THR A 131 11.03 -5.29 0.95
C THR A 131 11.65 -3.90 0.81
N ASP A 132 12.04 -3.31 1.95
CA ASP A 132 12.86 -2.10 2.00
C ASP A 132 14.33 -2.44 2.31
N ASP A 133 15.14 -1.46 2.70
CA ASP A 133 16.56 -1.63 3.00
C ASP A 133 16.83 -2.39 4.32
N THR A 134 15.80 -2.87 5.04
CA THR A 134 16.01 -3.56 6.32
C THR A 134 16.56 -4.98 6.12
N ILE A 135 17.62 -5.31 6.88
CA ILE A 135 18.24 -6.65 6.87
C ILE A 135 17.19 -7.74 7.20
N VAL A 136 16.23 -7.42 8.06
CA VAL A 136 15.13 -8.33 8.44
C VAL A 136 14.24 -8.65 7.25
N GLY A 137 13.84 -7.63 6.47
CA GLY A 137 13.07 -7.84 5.26
C GLY A 137 13.80 -8.74 4.26
N TRP A 138 15.09 -8.48 4.03
CA TRP A 138 15.92 -9.33 3.18
C TRP A 138 16.09 -10.75 3.70
N LYS A 139 16.17 -10.94 5.03
CA LYS A 139 16.27 -12.26 5.63
C LYS A 139 15.01 -13.09 5.37
N GLU A 140 13.83 -12.50 5.57
CA GLU A 140 12.57 -13.17 5.27
C GLU A 140 12.40 -13.49 3.78
N ASP A 141 12.93 -12.64 2.90
CA ASP A 141 12.94 -12.91 1.45
C ASP A 141 13.75 -14.15 1.09
N PHE A 142 14.85 -14.43 1.78
CA PHE A 142 15.57 -15.69 1.60
C PHE A 142 14.77 -16.88 2.15
N ASN A 143 14.05 -16.67 3.25
CA ASN A 143 13.20 -17.71 3.84
C ASN A 143 12.03 -18.10 2.90
N LEU A 144 11.54 -17.20 2.04
CA LEU A 144 10.55 -17.54 1.00
C LEU A 144 10.99 -18.68 0.06
N ALA A 145 12.30 -18.91 -0.09
CA ALA A 145 12.82 -19.97 -0.96
C ALA A 145 12.90 -21.35 -0.26
N ILE A 146 12.84 -21.38 1.07
CA ILE A 146 13.11 -22.60 1.87
C ILE A 146 11.99 -22.95 2.84
N GLU A 147 11.16 -22.00 3.24
CA GLU A 147 10.03 -22.20 4.12
C GLU A 147 8.73 -22.42 3.33
N GLU A 148 7.87 -23.30 3.83
CA GLU A 148 6.53 -23.48 3.25
C GLU A 148 5.67 -22.23 3.39
N THR A 149 5.84 -21.48 4.47
CA THR A 149 5.09 -20.24 4.74
C THR A 149 5.87 -19.35 5.70
N VAL A 150 6.18 -18.14 5.24
CA VAL A 150 6.86 -17.12 6.05
C VAL A 150 5.84 -16.33 6.91
N PRO A 151 6.25 -15.74 8.04
CA PRO A 151 5.37 -14.91 8.89
C PRO A 151 4.55 -13.86 8.13
N ALA A 152 5.18 -13.08 7.24
CA ALA A 152 4.49 -12.02 6.50
C ALA A 152 3.37 -12.54 5.58
N GLN A 153 3.43 -13.79 5.12
CA GLN A 153 2.35 -14.43 4.34
C GLN A 153 1.12 -14.72 5.22
N ARG A 154 1.33 -15.10 6.48
CA ARG A 154 0.25 -15.30 7.47
C ARG A 154 -0.40 -13.95 7.81
N ASP A 155 0.41 -12.93 8.11
CA ASP A 155 -0.09 -11.58 8.38
C ASP A 155 -0.84 -10.99 7.17
N ALA A 156 -0.38 -11.26 5.93
CA ALA A 156 -1.09 -10.86 4.71
C ALA A 156 -2.47 -11.51 4.58
N LEU A 157 -2.57 -12.81 4.90
CA LEU A 157 -3.83 -13.55 4.90
C LEU A 157 -4.79 -12.98 5.96
N GLU A 158 -4.34 -12.81 7.19
CA GLU A 158 -5.15 -12.25 8.30
C GLU A 158 -5.64 -10.83 7.98
N TYR A 159 -4.77 -10.01 7.38
CA TYR A 159 -5.13 -8.68 6.91
C TYR A 159 -6.24 -8.75 5.87
N LEU A 160 -6.08 -9.58 4.83
CA LEU A 160 -7.07 -9.70 3.76
C LEU A 160 -8.40 -10.25 4.27
N GLU A 161 -8.39 -11.22 5.20
CA GLU A 161 -9.60 -11.69 5.88
C GLU A 161 -10.31 -10.58 6.66
N SER A 162 -9.55 -9.70 7.31
CA SER A 162 -10.08 -8.54 8.04
C SER A 162 -10.76 -7.54 7.09
N VAL A 163 -10.18 -7.30 5.90
CA VAL A 163 -10.83 -6.50 4.84
C VAL A 163 -12.08 -7.21 4.34
N ALA A 164 -11.98 -8.51 4.04
CA ALA A 164 -13.07 -9.33 3.56
C ALA A 164 -14.26 -9.29 4.50
N LYS A 165 -14.06 -9.38 5.83
CA LYS A 165 -15.12 -9.25 6.83
C LYS A 165 -15.91 -7.94 6.71
N LYS A 166 -15.27 -6.84 6.33
CA LYS A 166 -15.84 -5.47 6.28
C LYS A 166 -16.56 -5.10 4.98
N THR A 167 -16.43 -5.90 3.92
CA THR A 167 -17.09 -5.63 2.63
C THR A 167 -17.78 -6.87 2.04
N ARG A 168 -18.72 -6.64 1.12
CA ARG A 168 -19.32 -7.68 0.27
C ARG A 168 -18.91 -7.53 -1.20
N LYS A 169 -18.12 -6.51 -1.52
CA LYS A 169 -17.61 -6.27 -2.87
C LYS A 169 -16.43 -7.18 -3.17
N LYS A 170 -16.07 -7.29 -4.45
CA LYS A 170 -14.79 -7.87 -4.83
C LYS A 170 -13.67 -7.03 -4.22
N ILE A 171 -12.59 -7.68 -3.82
CA ILE A 171 -11.38 -7.02 -3.32
C ILE A 171 -10.32 -7.21 -4.39
N TRP A 172 -9.68 -6.12 -4.79
CA TRP A 172 -8.48 -6.19 -5.59
C TRP A 172 -7.27 -6.20 -4.68
N VAL A 173 -6.26 -6.99 -5.01
CA VAL A 173 -5.09 -7.20 -4.17
C VAL A 173 -3.86 -7.08 -5.05
N GLY A 174 -2.83 -6.40 -4.57
CA GLY A 174 -1.58 -6.24 -5.30
C GLY A 174 -0.41 -5.89 -4.39
N GLY A 175 0.78 -5.95 -4.97
CA GLY A 175 2.03 -5.59 -4.33
C GLY A 175 3.19 -5.74 -5.30
N HIS A 176 4.33 -5.15 -4.97
CA HIS A 176 5.55 -5.24 -5.76
C HIS A 176 6.61 -6.06 -5.01
N SER A 177 7.47 -6.79 -5.74
CA SER A 177 8.49 -7.69 -5.18
C SER A 177 7.87 -8.69 -4.18
N LYS A 178 8.39 -8.79 -2.96
CA LYS A 178 7.80 -9.55 -1.85
C LYS A 178 6.30 -9.29 -1.67
N GLY A 179 5.86 -8.04 -1.78
CA GLY A 179 4.44 -7.67 -1.66
C GLY A 179 3.56 -8.35 -2.72
N GLY A 180 4.10 -8.64 -3.90
CA GLY A 180 3.40 -9.41 -4.93
C GLY A 180 3.23 -10.88 -4.53
N ASN A 181 4.25 -11.47 -3.90
CA ASN A 181 4.14 -12.81 -3.32
C ASN A 181 3.08 -12.86 -2.21
N LEU A 182 3.09 -11.88 -1.30
CA LEU A 182 2.08 -11.74 -0.24
C LEU A 182 0.66 -11.62 -0.82
N ALA A 183 0.49 -10.83 -1.87
CA ALA A 183 -0.78 -10.67 -2.57
C ALA A 183 -1.32 -11.99 -3.15
N VAL A 184 -0.45 -12.76 -3.81
CA VAL A 184 -0.82 -14.06 -4.39
C VAL A 184 -1.16 -15.06 -3.29
N TYR A 185 -0.31 -15.16 -2.26
CA TYR A 185 -0.54 -16.06 -1.13
C TYR A 185 -1.87 -15.75 -0.43
N ALA A 186 -2.06 -14.51 0.03
CA ALA A 186 -3.28 -14.13 0.76
C ALA A 186 -4.54 -14.37 -0.10
N SER A 187 -4.49 -14.06 -1.39
CA SER A 187 -5.63 -14.28 -2.30
C SER A 187 -5.95 -15.75 -2.55
N ALA A 188 -4.95 -16.63 -2.51
CA ALA A 188 -5.13 -18.07 -2.72
C ALA A 188 -5.72 -18.78 -1.48
N PHE A 189 -5.40 -18.29 -0.28
CA PHE A 189 -5.79 -18.92 0.98
C PHE A 189 -6.95 -18.25 1.71
N VAL A 190 -7.32 -17.01 1.34
CA VAL A 190 -8.48 -16.33 1.93
C VAL A 190 -9.74 -17.15 1.70
N GLN A 191 -10.45 -17.45 2.79
CA GLN A 191 -11.67 -18.24 2.70
C GLN A 191 -12.75 -17.48 1.94
N PRO A 192 -13.38 -18.09 0.92
CA PRO A 192 -14.51 -17.48 0.24
C PRO A 192 -15.66 -17.25 1.22
N LYS A 193 -16.32 -16.11 1.07
CA LYS A 193 -17.52 -15.76 1.84
C LYS A 193 -18.79 -16.38 1.26
#